data_AF-A0A420ITI5-F1
#
_entry.id   AF-A0A420ITI5-F1
#
_cell.length_a   1.000
_cell.length_b   1.000
_cell.length_c   1.000
_cell.angle_alpha   90.00
_cell.angle_beta   90.00
_cell.angle_gamma   90.00
#
_symmetry.space_group_name_H-M   'P 1'
#
loop_
_entity.id
_entity.type
_entity.pdbx_description
1 polymer ?
#
loop_
_entity_poly.entity_id
_entity_poly.type
_entity_poly.pdbx_seq_one_letter_code
_entity_poly.pdbx_strand_id
1 'polypeptide(L)'
;MPISATPQFIGALTEMVWIQIENVAMDLEAFARHAGRSTIGTDDVLLLTRRNEELEGVLREWIEAEVRRKSEGAGKKTNSKGKGRVNKRK
;
A
#
# COMPACT_ATOMS: atom_id res chain seq x y z
N MET A 1 1.58 13.63 34.65
CA MET A 1 0.77 12.41 34.89
C MET A 1 0.86 11.53 33.66
N PRO A 2 1.10 10.22 33.78
CA PRO A 2 1.01 9.31 32.63
C PRO A 2 -0.44 9.28 32.14
N ILE A 3 -0.63 9.37 30.82
CA ILE A 3 -1.95 9.23 30.20
C ILE A 3 -2.32 7.75 30.26
N SER A 4 -3.50 7.44 30.80
CA SER A 4 -4.07 6.09 30.83
C SER A 4 -5.37 6.04 30.04
N ALA A 5 -5.57 4.97 29.27
CA ALA A 5 -6.82 4.69 28.58
C ALA A 5 -7.68 3.77 29.44
N THR A 6 -8.96 4.10 29.60
CA THR A 6 -9.88 3.25 30.35
C THR A 6 -10.26 2.01 29.53
N PRO A 7 -10.60 0.87 30.16
CA PRO A 7 -11.09 -0.31 29.43
C PRO A 7 -12.30 0.01 28.55
N GLN A 8 -13.17 0.93 28.99
CA GLN A 8 -14.35 1.37 28.23
C GLN A 8 -13.95 2.15 26.98
N PHE A 9 -12.96 3.04 27.07
CA PHE A 9 -12.45 3.76 25.91
C PHE A 9 -11.84 2.80 24.88
N ILE A 10 -11.05 1.83 25.36
CA ILE A 10 -10.44 0.80 24.51
C ILE A 10 -11.52 -0.02 23.79
N GLY A 11 -12.56 -0.46 24.52
CA GLY A 11 -13.69 -1.19 23.94
C GLY A 11 -14.43 -0.39 22.88
N ALA A 12 -14.83 0.84 23.19
CA ALA A 12 -15.53 1.71 22.26
C ALA A 12 -14.70 2.04 21.00
N LEU A 13 -13.40 2.30 21.17
CA LEU A 13 -12.50 2.54 20.04
C LEU A 13 -12.38 1.29 19.16
N THR A 14 -12.34 0.10 19.75
CA THR A 14 -12.27 -1.16 19.01
C THR A 14 -13.53 -1.37 18.16
N GLU A 15 -14.72 -1.15 18.73
CA GLU A 15 -15.98 -1.24 18.00
C GLU A 15 -16.07 -0.20 16.87
N MET A 16 -15.64 1.04 17.13
CA MET A 16 -15.59 2.09 16.11
C MET A 16 -14.67 1.69 14.93
N VAL A 17 -13.48 1.17 15.22
CA VAL A 17 -12.54 0.71 14.20
C VAL A 17 -13.13 -0.48 13.42
N TRP A 18 -13.84 -1.40 14.09
CA TRP A 18 -14.50 -2.51 13.42
C TRP A 18 -15.50 -2.05 12.37
N ILE A 19 -16.42 -1.14 12.75
CA ILE A 19 -17.40 -0.55 11.83
C ILE A 19 -16.69 0.22 10.71
N GLN A 20 -15.58 0.91 11.02
CA GLN A 20 -14.80 1.61 10.01
C GLN A 20 -14.19 0.66 8.98
N ILE A 21 -13.70 -0.51 9.39
CA ILE A 21 -13.14 -1.52 8.47
C ILE A 21 -14.22 -2.01 7.50
N GLU A 22 -15.44 -2.27 7.97
CA GLU A 22 -16.55 -2.69 7.09
C GLU A 22 -16.85 -1.63 6.02
N ASN A 23 -16.96 -0.37 6.42
CA ASN A 23 -17.19 0.74 5.48
C ASN A 23 -16.04 0.89 4.47
N VAL A 24 -14.80 0.83 4.94
CA VAL A 24 -13.61 0.93 4.07
C VAL A 24 -13.55 -0.22 3.07
N ALA A 25 -13.85 -1.46 3.48
CA ALA A 25 -13.86 -2.61 2.59
C ALA A 25 -14.90 -2.46 1.47
N MET A 26 -16.12 -2.03 1.80
CA MET A 26 -17.18 -1.80 0.81
C MET A 26 -16.81 -0.68 -0.17
N ASP A 27 -16.25 0.42 0.32
CA ASP A 27 -15.82 1.53 -0.53
C ASP A 27 -14.69 1.12 -1.49
N LEU A 28 -13.67 0.41 -0.99
CA LEU A 28 -12.55 -0.05 -1.83
C LEU A 28 -13.00 -1.03 -2.92
N GLU A 29 -13.91 -1.96 -2.61
CA GLU A 29 -14.49 -2.85 -3.60
C GLU A 29 -15.25 -2.06 -4.67
N ALA A 30 -16.07 -1.09 -4.25
CA ALA A 30 -16.84 -0.26 -5.15
C ALA A 30 -15.93 0.58 -6.08
N PHE A 31 -14.83 1.15 -5.57
CA PHE A 31 -13.88 1.92 -6.36
C PHE A 31 -13.15 1.06 -7.39
N ALA A 32 -12.65 -0.11 -6.98
CA ALA A 32 -11.99 -1.04 -7.91
C ALA A 32 -12.97 -1.49 -9.01
N ARG A 33 -14.20 -1.83 -8.65
CA ARG A 33 -15.26 -2.23 -9.58
C ARG A 33 -15.66 -1.09 -10.53
N HIS A 34 -15.75 0.14 -10.03
CA HIS A 34 -16.02 1.32 -10.85
C HIS A 34 -14.94 1.54 -11.92
N ALA A 35 -13.69 1.22 -11.62
CA ALA A 35 -12.57 1.25 -12.56
C ALA A 35 -12.44 -0.02 -13.43
N GLY A 36 -13.40 -0.96 -13.37
CA GLY A 36 -13.38 -2.20 -14.13
C GLY A 36 -12.33 -3.22 -13.68
N ARG A 37 -11.81 -3.09 -12.45
CA ARG A 37 -10.79 -3.98 -11.86
C ARG A 37 -11.40 -4.89 -10.81
N SER A 38 -10.82 -6.08 -10.63
CA SER A 38 -11.13 -7.02 -9.54
C SER A 38 -10.11 -6.99 -8.41
N THR A 39 -9.01 -6.27 -8.60
CA THR A 39 -7.93 -6.10 -7.61
C THR A 39 -7.84 -4.63 -7.21
N ILE A 40 -7.86 -4.39 -5.91
CA ILE A 40 -7.73 -3.05 -5.31
C ILE A 40 -6.30 -2.54 -5.54
N GLY A 41 -6.19 -1.29 -5.99
CA GLY A 41 -4.94 -0.58 -6.23
C GLY A 41 -4.76 0.62 -5.30
N THR A 42 -3.63 1.32 -5.43
CA THR A 42 -3.33 2.51 -4.64
C THR A 42 -4.29 3.66 -4.90
N ASP A 43 -4.79 3.79 -6.13
CA ASP A 43 -5.72 4.86 -6.50
C ASP A 43 -7.07 4.74 -5.76
N ASP A 44 -7.51 3.50 -5.47
CA ASP A 44 -8.74 3.26 -4.70
C ASP A 44 -8.57 3.72 -3.24
N VAL A 45 -7.39 3.47 -2.65
CA VAL A 45 -7.05 3.91 -1.29
C VAL A 45 -6.90 5.43 -1.21
N LEU A 46 -6.29 6.05 -2.22
CA LEU A 46 -6.19 7.51 -2.29
C LEU A 46 -7.56 8.17 -2.49
N LEU A 47 -8.47 7.54 -3.23
CA LEU A 47 -9.84 8.04 -3.37
C LEU A 47 -10.62 7.99 -2.06
N LEU A 48 -10.36 6.99 -1.21
CA LEU A 48 -10.94 6.91 0.14
C LEU A 48 -10.56 8.12 1.01
N THR A 49 -9.35 8.67 0.84
CA THR A 49 -8.85 9.80 1.62
C THR A 49 -9.33 11.17 1.13
N ARG A 50 -10.17 11.24 0.09
CA ARG A 50 -10.62 12.50 -0.55
C ARG A 50 -11.23 13.57 0.36
N ARG A 51 -11.61 13.21 1.59
CA ARG A 51 -12.19 14.13 2.60
C ARG A 51 -11.16 14.60 3.64
N ASN A 52 -9.92 14.13 3.55
CA ASN A 52 -8.83 14.45 4.45
C ASN A 52 -7.52 14.56 3.65
N GLU A 53 -7.23 15.78 3.20
CA GLU A 53 -6.07 16.08 2.35
C GLU A 53 -4.72 15.76 3.04
N GLU A 54 -4.64 15.95 4.36
CA GLU A 54 -3.43 15.62 5.13
C GLU A 54 -3.18 14.11 5.14
N LEU A 55 -4.22 13.32 5.37
CA LEU A 55 -4.12 11.87 5.32
C LEU A 55 -3.74 11.38 3.92
N GLU A 56 -4.31 11.99 2.87
CA GLU A 56 -3.93 11.70 1.50
C GLU A 56 -2.43 11.98 1.27
N GLY A 57 -1.93 13.13 1.73
CA GLY A 57 -0.51 13.49 1.65
C GLY A 57 0.41 12.45 2.29
N VAL A 58 0.10 12.06 3.53
CA VAL A 58 0.89 11.03 4.26
C VAL A 58 0.92 9.70 3.51
N LEU A 59 -0.22 9.26 2.94
CA LEU A 59 -0.27 8.01 2.18
C LEU A 59 0.49 8.11 0.85
N ARG A 60 0.44 9.26 0.17
CA ARG A 60 1.22 9.49 -1.07
C ARG A 60 2.71 9.39 -0.81
N GLU A 61 3.21 10.06 0.23
CA GLU A 61 4.62 9.97 0.64
C GLU A 61 5.04 8.52 0.92
N TRP A 62 4.18 7.76 1.60
CA TRP A 62 4.44 6.34 1.88
C TRP A 62 4.50 5.49 0.60
N ILE A 63 3.58 5.70 -0.35
CA ILE A 63 3.55 5.01 -1.64
C ILE A 63 4.83 5.31 -2.43
N GLU A 64 5.24 6.58 -2.53
CA GLU A 64 6.46 6.98 -3.23
C GLU A 64 7.71 6.33 -2.63
N ALA A 65 7.79 6.28 -1.30
CA ALA A 65 8.88 5.61 -0.60
C ALA A 65 8.91 4.10 -0.90
N GLU A 66 7.74 3.44 -0.97
CA GLU A 66 7.64 2.02 -1.31
C GLU A 66 8.04 1.72 -2.76
N VAL A 67 7.64 2.58 -3.70
CA VAL A 67 8.05 2.47 -5.12
C VAL A 67 9.58 2.56 -5.24
N ARG A 68 10.21 3.51 -4.51
CA ARG A 68 11.67 3.67 -4.47
C ARG A 68 12.36 2.43 -3.90
N ARG A 69 11.86 1.86 -2.80
CA ARG A 69 12.41 0.62 -2.22
C ARG A 69 12.38 -0.55 -3.22
N LYS A 70 11.29 -0.68 -3.98
CA LYS A 70 11.13 -1.75 -4.96
C LYS A 70 12.06 -1.60 -6.17
N SER A 71 12.30 -0.38 -6.65
CA SER A 71 13.22 -0.14 -7.77
C SER A 71 14.68 -0.43 -7.41
N GLU A 72 15.10 -0.12 -6.19
CA GLU A 72 16.45 -0.43 -5.67
C GLU A 72 16.69 -1.95 -5.50
N GLY A 73 15.66 -2.70 -5.07
CA GLY A 73 15.74 -4.16 -4.94
C GLY A 73 15.78 -4.91 -6.27
N ALA A 74 15.17 -4.35 -7.33
CA ALA A 74 15.16 -4.95 -8.67
C ALA A 74 16.51 -4.83 -9.41
N GLY A 75 17.32 -3.84 -9.08
CA GLY A 75 18.64 -3.60 -9.71
C GLY A 75 19.71 -4.66 -9.41
N LYS A 76 19.49 -5.58 -8.46
CA LYS A 76 20.50 -6.57 -8.03
C LYS A 76 20.39 -7.95 -8.69
N LYS A 77 19.44 -8.17 -9.62
CA LYS A 77 19.20 -9.49 -10.25
C LYS A 77 19.76 -9.69 -11.67
N THR A 78 20.58 -8.78 -12.20
CA THR A 78 21.11 -8.90 -13.58
C THR A 78 22.61 -8.67 -13.71
N ASN A 79 23.46 -9.42 -12.99
CA ASN A 79 24.82 -9.65 -13.48
C ASN A 79 25.53 -10.87 -12.85
N SER A 80 25.09 -12.08 -13.15
CA SER A 80 25.98 -13.25 -13.00
C SER A 80 25.60 -14.37 -13.96
N LYS A 81 26.57 -14.73 -14.83
CA LYS A 81 26.62 -15.82 -15.82
C LYS A 81 26.05 -15.56 -17.23
N GLY A 82 26.67 -14.59 -17.90
CA GLY A 82 26.93 -14.68 -19.34
C GLY A 82 28.43 -14.48 -19.61
N LYS A 83 29.26 -15.52 -19.45
CA LYS A 83 30.65 -15.50 -19.94
C LYS A 83 31.18 -16.92 -20.19
N GLY A 84 30.70 -17.55 -21.26
CA GLY A 84 31.31 -18.72 -21.90
C GLY A 84 31.87 -18.31 -23.26
N ARG A 85 33.14 -18.60 -23.49
CA ARG A 85 34.05 -18.05 -24.52
C ARG A 85 33.64 -18.28 -25.98
N VAL A 86 33.97 -17.27 -26.79
CA VAL A 86 34.05 -17.26 -28.26
C VAL A 86 35.16 -18.20 -28.79
N ASN A 87 34.91 -18.70 -30.01
CA ASN A 87 35.81 -19.23 -31.06
C ASN A 87 36.33 -20.68 -30.99
N LYS A 88 36.13 -21.45 -32.07
CA LYS A 88 37.07 -21.47 -33.22
C LYS A 88 36.48 -22.17 -34.47
N ARG A 89 36.77 -21.54 -35.61
CA ARG A 89 36.67 -21.96 -37.01
C ARG A 89 37.08 -23.42 -37.28
N LYS A 90 36.32 -24.18 -38.07
CA LYS A 90 36.64 -24.64 -39.44
C LYS A 90 35.53 -25.54 -39.97
#